data_AF-A0A3D5BUB5-F1
#
_entry.id   AF-A0A3D5BUB5-F1
#
_cell.length_a   1.000
_cell.length_b   1.000
_cell.length_c   1.000
_cell.angle_alpha   90.00
_cell.angle_beta   90.00
_cell.angle_gamma   90.00
#
_symmetry.space_group_name_H-M   'P 1'
#
loop_
_entity.id
_entity.type
_entity.pdbx_description
1 polymer ?
#
loop_
_entity_poly.entity_id
_entity_poly.type
_entity_poly.pdbx_seq_one_letter_code
_entity_poly.pdbx_strand_id
1 'polypeptide(L)'
;MDDKRIMDVFEAYFEKYKKTEGDRTSWSAHWTVYASGRSFEINMTKCPRGTTFKIFADRKKLGEIEGWDAFLGSLDRLETEYGPVFERGDFFAQMEEML
;
A
#
# COMPACT_ATOMS: atom_id res chain seq x y z
N MET A 1 5.52 -5.98 12.12
CA MET A 1 4.27 -5.27 12.47
C MET A 1 3.11 -6.25 12.25
N ASP A 2 2.11 -6.28 13.13
CA ASP A 2 0.95 -7.16 12.96
C ASP A 2 -0.08 -6.58 11.99
N ASP A 3 -0.97 -7.43 11.47
CA ASP A 3 -1.98 -7.10 10.46
C ASP A 3 -2.90 -5.97 10.89
N LYS A 4 -3.32 -5.96 12.16
CA LYS A 4 -4.20 -4.92 12.69
C LYS A 4 -3.50 -3.56 12.65
N ARG A 5 -2.24 -3.51 13.08
CA ARG A 5 -1.47 -2.26 13.07
C ARG A 5 -1.21 -1.78 11.64
N ILE A 6 -0.94 -2.68 10.71
CA ILE A 6 -0.80 -2.35 9.28
C ILE A 6 -2.08 -1.70 8.75
N MET A 7 -3.24 -2.31 9.03
CA MET A 7 -4.54 -1.75 8.66
C MET A 7 -4.73 -0.35 9.26
N ASP A 8 -4.54 -0.19 10.56
CA ASP A 8 -4.75 1.07 11.27
C ASP A 8 -3.86 2.20 10.70
N VAL A 9 -2.58 1.91 10.43
CA VAL A 9 -1.62 2.88 9.86
C VAL A 9 -2.02 3.28 8.44
N PHE A 10 -2.31 2.30 7.58
CA PHE A 10 -2.66 2.60 6.19
C PHE A 10 -3.99 3.35 6.10
N GLU A 11 -4.97 3.00 6.93
CA GLU A 11 -6.26 3.69 6.99
C GLU A 11 -6.09 5.15 7.44
N ALA A 12 -5.29 5.40 8.47
CA ALA A 12 -4.96 6.75 8.91
C ALA A 12 -4.23 7.54 7.81
N TYR A 13 -3.27 6.90 7.13
CA TYR A 13 -2.52 7.51 6.03
C TYR A 13 -3.46 7.85 4.87
N PHE A 14 -4.32 6.90 4.49
CA PHE A 14 -5.30 7.08 3.45
C PHE A 14 -6.22 8.27 3.76
N GLU A 15 -6.77 8.36 4.96
CA GLU A 15 -7.64 9.48 5.33
C GLU A 15 -6.93 10.84 5.28
N LYS A 16 -5.64 10.89 5.65
CA LYS A 16 -4.83 12.11 5.62
C LYS A 16 -4.44 12.54 4.20
N TYR A 17 -4.12 11.59 3.31
CA TYR A 17 -3.49 11.87 2.02
C TYR A 17 -4.35 11.55 0.79
N LYS A 18 -5.56 10.99 0.97
CA LYS A 18 -6.43 10.61 -0.15
C LYS A 18 -6.72 11.78 -1.09
N LYS A 19 -6.77 11.46 -2.37
CA LYS A 19 -7.19 12.37 -3.44
C LYS A 19 -8.38 11.77 -4.16
N THR A 20 -9.31 12.62 -4.60
CA THR A 20 -10.42 12.18 -5.46
C THR A 20 -9.90 11.80 -6.84
N GLU A 21 -10.33 10.66 -7.34
CA GLU A 21 -10.13 10.27 -8.74
C GLU A 21 -11.10 11.02 -9.66
N GLY A 22 -10.84 10.96 -10.98
CA GLY A 22 -11.63 11.71 -11.98
C GLY A 22 -13.14 11.42 -11.99
N ASP A 23 -13.55 10.27 -11.43
CA ASP A 23 -14.96 9.86 -11.27
C ASP A 23 -15.66 10.48 -10.06
N ARG A 24 -14.92 11.20 -9.19
CA ARG A 24 -15.38 11.79 -7.90
C ARG A 24 -16.10 10.80 -6.97
N THR A 25 -15.97 9.51 -7.22
CA THR A 25 -16.60 8.43 -6.47
C THR A 25 -15.56 7.42 -5.96
N SER A 26 -14.30 7.58 -6.39
CA SER A 26 -13.16 6.84 -5.89
C SER A 26 -12.14 7.79 -5.27
N TRP A 27 -11.47 7.31 -4.22
CA TRP A 27 -10.38 8.02 -3.54
C TRP A 27 -9.16 7.13 -3.50
N SER A 28 -7.98 7.70 -3.75
CA SER A 28 -6.73 6.95 -3.71
C SER A 28 -5.65 7.65 -2.89
N ALA A 29 -4.77 6.87 -2.28
CA ALA A 29 -3.54 7.32 -1.64
C ALA A 29 -2.43 6.31 -1.96
N HIS A 30 -1.30 6.79 -2.46
CA HIS A 30 -0.12 5.97 -2.72
C HIS A 30 0.97 6.27 -1.71
N TRP A 31 1.69 5.22 -1.32
CA TRP A 31 2.91 5.31 -0.53
C TRP A 31 4.03 4.57 -1.26
N THR A 32 5.18 5.23 -1.36
CA THR A 32 6.34 4.74 -2.13
C THR A 32 7.57 4.84 -1.26
N VAL A 33 8.28 3.72 -1.11
CA VAL A 33 9.61 3.68 -0.49
C VAL A 33 10.68 3.51 -1.56
N TYR A 34 11.88 4.00 -1.25
CA TYR A 34 13.05 3.87 -2.11
C TYR A 34 14.19 3.25 -1.32
N ALA A 35 14.78 2.18 -1.85
CA ALA A 35 15.93 1.53 -1.24
C ALA A 35 16.88 1.00 -2.32
N SER A 36 18.18 1.28 -2.16
CA SER A 36 19.23 0.79 -3.07
C SER A 36 18.97 1.05 -4.56
N GLY A 37 18.40 2.21 -4.89
CA GLY A 37 18.07 2.60 -6.27
C GLY A 37 16.80 1.94 -6.84
N ARG A 38 16.08 1.15 -6.05
CA ARG A 38 14.79 0.54 -6.40
C ARG A 38 13.65 1.26 -5.69
N SER A 39 12.43 1.10 -6.19
CA SER A 39 11.23 1.63 -5.55
C SER A 39 10.16 0.56 -5.36
N PHE A 40 9.42 0.63 -4.26
CA PHE A 40 8.22 -0.17 -4.04
C PHE A 40 7.06 0.73 -3.62
N GLU A 41 5.91 0.56 -4.27
CA GLU A 41 4.74 1.41 -4.07
C GLU A 41 3.47 0.57 -3.89
N ILE A 42 2.64 1.02 -2.96
CA ILE A 42 1.29 0.52 -2.77
C ILE A 42 0.34 1.70 -2.89
N ASN A 43 -0.60 1.61 -3.84
CA ASN A 43 -1.68 2.55 -4.01
C ASN A 43 -2.99 1.92 -3.54
N MET A 44 -3.52 2.42 -2.42
CA MET A 44 -4.81 2.04 -1.89
C MET A 44 -5.89 2.89 -2.54
N THR A 45 -6.93 2.26 -3.08
CA THR A 45 -8.11 2.93 -3.64
C THR A 45 -9.36 2.45 -2.92
N LYS A 46 -10.21 3.38 -2.49
CA LYS A 46 -11.55 3.10 -1.97
C LYS A 46 -12.61 3.67 -2.87
N CYS A 47 -13.60 2.86 -3.20
CA CYS A 47 -14.81 3.28 -3.90
C CYS A 47 -16.03 2.55 -3.30
N PRO A 48 -17.27 2.89 -3.70
CA PRO A 48 -18.47 2.20 -3.21
C PRO A 48 -18.48 0.69 -3.41
N ARG A 49 -17.66 0.16 -4.34
CA ARG A 49 -17.56 -1.29 -4.59
C ARG A 49 -16.58 -2.00 -3.64
N GLY A 50 -15.68 -1.28 -2.99
CA GLY A 50 -14.71 -1.87 -2.07
C GLY A 50 -13.37 -1.13 -2.02
N THR A 51 -12.40 -1.82 -1.42
CA THR A 51 -11.00 -1.35 -1.30
C THR A 51 -10.12 -2.22 -2.19
N THR A 52 -9.25 -1.58 -2.99
CA THR A 52 -8.24 -2.28 -3.79
C THR A 52 -6.84 -1.72 -3.53
N PHE A 53 -5.84 -2.58 -3.70
CA PHE A 53 -4.42 -2.25 -3.54
C PHE A 53 -3.69 -2.55 -4.84
N LYS A 54 -3.18 -1.52 -5.51
CA LYS A 54 -2.32 -1.67 -6.68
C LYS A 54 -0.87 -1.66 -6.22
N ILE A 55 -0.14 -2.70 -6.60
CA ILE A 55 1.26 -2.89 -6.19
C ILE A 55 2.17 -2.57 -7.38
N PHE A 56 3.22 -1.79 -7.13
CA PHE A 56 4.22 -1.45 -8.13
C PHE A 56 5.63 -1.69 -7.58
N ALA A 57 6.51 -2.22 -8.44
CA ALA A 57 7.95 -2.25 -8.19
C ALA A 57 8.66 -1.59 -9.37
N ASP A 58 9.59 -0.68 -9.08
CA ASP A 58 10.34 0.08 -10.09
C ASP A 58 9.42 0.71 -11.16
N ARG A 59 8.30 1.30 -10.71
CA ARG A 59 7.23 1.91 -11.52
C ARG A 59 6.45 0.95 -12.43
N LYS A 60 6.69 -0.37 -12.33
CA LYS A 60 5.95 -1.40 -13.05
C LYS A 60 4.83 -1.96 -12.17
N LYS A 61 3.59 -1.96 -12.68
CA LYS A 61 2.45 -2.59 -11.98
C LYS A 61 2.67 -4.11 -11.92
N LEU A 62 2.63 -4.66 -10.72
CA LEU A 62 2.76 -6.09 -10.45
C LEU A 62 1.40 -6.77 -10.39
N GLY A 63 0.40 -6.08 -9.86
CA GLY A 63 -0.93 -6.62 -9.70
C GLY A 63 -1.89 -5.66 -9.00
N GLU A 64 -3.10 -6.14 -8.80
CA GLU A 64 -4.16 -5.48 -8.04
C GLU A 64 -4.81 -6.51 -7.14
N ILE A 65 -4.98 -6.16 -5.86
CA ILE A 65 -5.50 -7.05 -4.84
C ILE A 65 -6.76 -6.41 -4.25
N GLU A 66 -7.84 -7.17 -4.20
CA GLU A 66 -9.13 -6.69 -3.70
C GLU A 66 -9.34 -7.12 -2.24
N GLY A 67 -9.65 -6.14 -1.39
CA GLY A 67 -9.95 -6.37 0.02
C GLY A 67 -8.71 -6.53 0.91
N TRP A 68 -8.91 -6.26 2.20
CA TRP A 68 -7.88 -6.32 3.22
C TRP A 68 -7.33 -7.73 3.43
N ASP A 69 -8.19 -8.74 3.49
CA ASP A 69 -7.78 -10.13 3.75
C ASP A 69 -6.80 -10.66 2.69
N ALA A 70 -7.11 -10.43 1.41
CA ALA A 70 -6.24 -10.84 0.31
C ALA A 70 -4.94 -10.02 0.27
N PHE A 71 -5.00 -8.73 0.63
CA PHE A 71 -3.83 -7.87 0.71
C PHE A 71 -2.87 -8.32 1.81
N LEU A 72 -3.36 -8.50 3.02
CA LEU A 72 -2.59 -8.97 4.18
C LEU A 72 -1.99 -10.36 3.91
N GLY A 73 -2.77 -11.28 3.36
CA GLY A 73 -2.31 -12.61 2.96
C GLY A 73 -1.26 -12.62 1.84
N SER A 74 -1.09 -11.50 1.12
CA SER A 74 -0.06 -11.37 0.07
C SER A 74 1.29 -10.85 0.58
N LEU A 75 1.35 -10.29 1.80
CA LEU A 75 2.51 -9.55 2.28
C LEU A 75 3.75 -10.44 2.42
N ASP A 76 3.59 -11.68 2.88
CA ASP A 76 4.70 -12.66 2.99
C ASP A 76 5.36 -12.91 1.63
N ARG A 77 4.54 -13.07 0.58
CA ARG A 77 5.01 -13.28 -0.79
C ARG A 77 5.69 -12.02 -1.33
N LEU A 78 5.11 -10.85 -1.11
CA LEU A 78 5.69 -9.59 -1.56
C LEU A 78 7.04 -9.31 -0.90
N GLU A 79 7.17 -9.58 0.40
CA GLU A 79 8.43 -9.42 1.13
C GLU A 79 9.49 -10.41 0.64
N THR A 80 9.10 -11.66 0.34
CA THR A 80 10.01 -12.67 -0.22
C THR A 80 10.49 -12.31 -1.64
N GLU A 81 9.59 -11.83 -2.51
CA GLU A 81 9.91 -11.53 -3.91
C GLU A 81 10.65 -10.19 -4.09
N TYR A 82 10.34 -9.19 -3.26
CA TYR A 82 10.82 -7.81 -3.43
C TYR A 82 11.70 -7.31 -2.29
N GLY A 83 12.06 -8.16 -1.31
CA GLY A 83 13.17 -7.88 -0.41
C GLY A 83 14.47 -7.63 -1.22
N PRO A 84 15.27 -6.60 -0.89
CA PRO A 84 15.20 -5.73 0.29
C PRO A 84 14.41 -4.41 0.09
N VAL A 85 13.82 -4.15 -1.08
CA VAL A 85 13.10 -2.87 -1.30
C VAL A 85 11.75 -2.81 -0.59
N PHE A 86 11.15 -3.97 -0.35
CA PHE A 86 9.95 -4.10 0.47
C PHE A 86 10.22 -5.04 1.65
N GLU A 87 10.46 -4.46 2.82
CA GLU A 87 10.31 -5.12 4.11
C GLU A 87 9.09 -4.51 4.81
N ARG A 88 8.10 -5.33 5.17
CA ARG A 88 6.79 -4.84 5.60
C ARG A 88 6.90 -3.99 6.85
N GLY A 89 7.79 -4.38 7.78
CA GLY A 89 8.01 -3.67 9.03
C GLY A 89 8.43 -2.23 8.77
N ASP A 90 9.48 -2.07 7.98
CA ASP A 90 10.05 -0.77 7.63
C ASP A 90 9.11 0.05 6.73
N PHE A 91 8.45 -0.61 5.77
CA PHE A 91 7.53 0.05 4.84
C PHE A 91 6.38 0.75 5.58
N PHE A 92 5.72 0.03 6.50
CA PHE A 92 4.60 0.57 7.26
C PHE A 92 5.05 1.46 8.42
N ALA A 93 6.23 1.24 9.00
CA ALA A 93 6.81 2.16 9.98
C ALA A 93 7.09 3.53 9.37
N GLN A 94 7.71 3.59 8.18
CA GLN A 94 7.94 4.87 7.49
C GLN A 94 6.62 5.56 7.10
N MET A 95 5.58 4.79 6.76
CA MET A 95 4.24 5.34 6.52
C MET A 95 3.64 5.94 7.80
N GLU A 96 3.81 5.25 8.93
CA GLU A 96 3.34 5.68 10.25
C GLU A 96 4.02 6.97 10.72
N GLU A 97 5.31 7.16 10.43
CA GLU A 97 6.05 8.40 10.70
C GLU A 97 5.47 9.63 9.99
N MET A 98 4.67 9.43 8.94
CA MET A 98 4.00 10.50 8.20
C MET A 98 2.64 10.89 8.78
N LEU A 99 2.11 10.20 9.79
CA LEU A 99 0.80 10.49 10.41
C LEU A 99 0.87 11.65 11.40
#